data_AF-A0A3D0I6T2-F1
#
_entry.id   AF-A0A3D0I6T2-F1
#
_cell.length_a   1.000
_cell.length_b   1.000
_cell.length_c   1.000
_cell.angle_alpha   90.00
_cell.angle_beta   90.00
_cell.angle_gamma   90.00
#
_symmetry.space_group_name_H-M   'P 1'
#
loop_
_entity.id
_entity.type
_entity.pdbx_description
1 polymer ?
#
loop_
_entity_poly.entity_id
_entity_poly.type
_entity_poly.pdbx_seq_one_letter_code
_entity_poly.pdbx_strand_id
1 'polypeptide(L)'
;MGTTRSAAAVCRKLLALLAVSVIPLGLIGAPGHAGLKPTGTATPIQHLVVVFQENVSFDHYFGTYPNAKNPPGEPAFYARPGTPTVNGFTPVLLSNNPNLNPKNGTGATNPFRLDRTQAVTADQDHDYLAEQQAYDAGLMDLFPLFAGTAGPPPAGGGVLSTTGLNLGYFDGNTVTALWNYAQHFAMSDNSYGTTFGPSTPGVLNLVAGTTFAATPSAATPKVVPNNSGPGTLVGDMDPTGDVCSAGTTVKLSAPNVGDLLNKNGVTWGAFMGGFDLTVTNANGTTGCKRSSPATPANGGPTADYIPHHSFFNYFASTANFMHTRPASVSEIGNAGPANHQYDINDFFTALNHGNLPAVSFLKAIAAQDGHAGYSDPLMEQAFLVKTVNALMNSRYWRDTAVIILWDDSDGWYD
;
A
#
# COMPACT_ATOMS: atom_id res chain seq x y z
N MET A 1 87.81 -2.86 -7.66
CA MET A 1 88.24 -3.35 -8.98
C MET A 1 87.01 -3.50 -9.87
N GLY A 2 87.10 -3.28 -11.18
CA GLY A 2 85.99 -3.58 -12.12
C GLY A 2 85.03 -2.43 -12.45
N THR A 3 85.54 -1.27 -12.89
CA THR A 3 84.73 -0.16 -13.43
C THR A 3 84.78 -0.06 -14.96
N THR A 4 83.62 -0.07 -15.63
CA THR A 4 83.40 0.47 -16.99
C THR A 4 81.96 1.00 -17.05
N ARG A 5 81.70 2.33 -17.02
CA ARG A 5 81.84 3.33 -18.10
C ARG A 5 81.02 2.93 -19.36
N SER A 6 79.93 3.61 -19.77
CA SER A 6 79.59 5.05 -19.93
C SER A 6 79.90 5.61 -21.33
N ALA A 7 78.85 6.06 -22.03
CA ALA A 7 78.74 7.11 -23.08
C ALA A 7 77.35 6.99 -23.75
N ALA A 8 76.66 8.00 -24.30
CA ALA A 8 76.71 9.47 -24.32
C ALA A 8 75.29 9.94 -24.80
N ALA A 9 74.63 11.06 -24.43
CA ALA A 9 74.95 12.41 -23.94
C ALA A 9 74.81 13.54 -24.99
N VAL A 10 73.67 14.26 -24.96
CA VAL A 10 73.40 15.67 -25.41
C VAL A 10 72.12 16.12 -24.68
N CYS A 11 71.91 17.24 -23.97
CA CYS A 11 72.72 18.40 -23.54
C CYS A 11 72.80 19.66 -24.46
N ARG A 12 71.90 20.66 -24.28
CA ARG A 12 72.21 22.08 -23.89
C ARG A 12 71.06 23.12 -24.04
N LYS A 13 70.89 23.96 -23.00
CA LYS A 13 70.58 25.44 -23.02
C LYS A 13 69.18 25.89 -23.54
N LEU A 14 68.60 27.05 -23.21
CA LEU A 14 68.99 28.25 -22.41
C LEU A 14 67.73 29.02 -21.88
N LEU A 15 67.95 30.08 -21.07
CA LEU A 15 66.98 31.03 -20.46
C LEU A 15 65.88 31.61 -21.37
N ALA A 16 64.70 31.94 -20.79
CA ALA A 16 64.08 33.28 -20.84
C ALA A 16 62.92 33.45 -19.83
N LEU A 17 62.80 34.63 -19.19
CA LEU A 17 61.56 35.09 -18.56
C LEU A 17 60.59 35.61 -19.62
N LEU A 18 59.28 35.45 -19.42
CA LEU A 18 58.29 36.38 -19.99
C LEU A 18 57.04 36.47 -19.10
N ALA A 19 56.49 37.68 -19.02
CA ALA A 19 55.42 38.03 -18.08
C ALA A 19 54.05 37.50 -18.54
N VAL A 20 53.23 37.06 -17.58
CA VAL A 20 51.82 36.72 -17.84
C VAL A 20 51.00 38.00 -17.82
N SER A 21 50.64 38.50 -18.99
CA SER A 21 49.70 39.61 -19.17
C SER A 21 48.27 39.15 -18.91
N VAL A 22 47.60 39.74 -17.92
CA VAL A 22 46.18 39.52 -17.64
C VAL A 22 45.34 40.28 -18.67
N ILE A 23 44.46 39.56 -19.39
CA ILE A 23 43.43 40.15 -20.25
C ILE A 23 42.08 39.99 -19.56
N PRO A 24 41.37 41.08 -19.21
CA PRO A 24 40.01 40.99 -18.69
C PRO A 24 39.02 40.87 -19.86
N LEU A 25 38.37 39.71 -20.01
CA LEU A 25 37.16 39.61 -20.82
C LEU A 25 35.95 39.97 -19.95
N GLY A 26 35.24 41.03 -20.32
CA GLY A 26 34.07 41.51 -19.59
C GLY A 26 32.89 40.55 -19.71
N LEU A 27 32.35 40.13 -18.57
CA LEU A 27 31.04 39.48 -18.50
C LEU A 27 29.96 40.55 -18.66
N ILE A 28 29.31 40.56 -19.84
CA ILE A 28 28.07 41.31 -20.05
C ILE A 28 26.99 40.63 -19.21
N GLY A 29 26.46 41.35 -18.22
CA GLY A 29 25.40 40.85 -17.36
C GLY A 29 24.11 40.65 -18.15
N ALA A 30 23.64 39.41 -18.24
CA ALA A 30 22.26 39.13 -18.65
C ALA A 30 21.29 39.65 -17.57
N PRO A 31 20.12 40.20 -17.93
CA PRO A 31 19.20 40.75 -16.95
C PRO A 31 18.69 39.66 -16.00
N GLY A 32 18.70 39.98 -14.72
CA GLY A 32 18.29 39.07 -13.65
C GLY A 32 16.87 38.59 -13.87
N HIS A 33 16.73 37.34 -14.29
CA HIS A 33 15.49 36.62 -14.07
C HIS A 33 15.37 36.48 -12.55
N ALA A 34 14.27 37.02 -12.00
CA ALA A 34 13.96 36.83 -10.59
C ALA A 34 13.88 35.32 -10.35
N GLY A 35 14.92 34.76 -9.71
CA GLY A 35 15.01 33.35 -9.47
C GLY A 35 13.82 32.90 -8.65
N LEU A 36 12.93 32.13 -9.27
CA LEU A 36 12.01 31.28 -8.53
C LEU A 36 12.85 30.53 -7.50
N LYS A 37 12.44 30.60 -6.22
CA LYS A 37 13.02 29.72 -5.18
C LYS A 37 12.96 28.28 -5.73
N PRO A 38 13.93 27.39 -5.40
CA PRO A 38 13.90 26.03 -5.91
C PRO A 38 12.55 25.35 -5.59
N THR A 39 11.67 25.29 -6.59
CA THR A 39 10.41 24.52 -6.58
C THR A 39 10.77 23.07 -6.90
N GLY A 40 11.61 22.50 -6.04
CA GLY A 40 12.27 21.23 -6.25
C GLY A 40 11.92 20.26 -5.15
N THR A 41 11.61 19.04 -5.55
CA THR A 41 11.55 17.87 -4.68
C THR A 41 12.95 17.56 -4.13
N ALA A 42 13.03 16.98 -2.93
CA ALA A 42 14.33 16.65 -2.31
C ALA A 42 15.06 15.49 -3.03
N THR A 43 14.33 14.71 -3.83
CA THR A 43 14.82 13.62 -4.67
C THR A 43 14.37 13.86 -6.13
N PRO A 44 14.84 13.08 -7.12
CA PRO A 44 14.35 13.19 -8.50
C PRO A 44 12.85 12.93 -8.68
N ILE A 45 12.19 12.27 -7.72
CA ILE A 45 10.79 11.86 -7.81
C ILE A 45 9.88 13.09 -7.86
N GLN A 46 9.11 13.23 -8.94
CA GLN A 46 8.07 14.25 -9.12
C GLN A 46 6.66 13.71 -8.82
N HIS A 47 6.46 12.40 -8.93
CA HIS A 47 5.18 11.73 -8.71
C HIS A 47 5.33 10.60 -7.70
N LEU A 48 4.69 10.73 -6.54
CA LEU A 48 4.50 9.64 -5.59
C LEU A 48 3.12 9.01 -5.84
N VAL A 49 3.10 7.70 -6.07
CA VAL A 49 1.87 6.91 -6.20
C VAL A 49 1.85 5.88 -5.08
N VAL A 50 0.90 6.02 -4.17
CA VAL A 50 0.65 5.10 -3.05
C VAL A 50 -0.51 4.20 -3.44
N VAL A 51 -0.24 2.92 -3.62
CA VAL A 51 -1.22 1.87 -3.85
C VAL A 51 -1.49 1.20 -2.52
N PHE A 52 -2.69 1.43 -1.98
CA PHE A 52 -3.08 1.00 -0.65
C PHE A 52 -4.04 -0.18 -0.77
N GLN A 53 -3.52 -1.36 -0.44
CA GLN A 53 -4.20 -2.64 -0.49
C GLN A 53 -4.86 -2.93 0.87
N GLU A 54 -5.48 -4.11 1.03
CA GLU A 54 -6.21 -4.51 2.25
C GLU A 54 -5.67 -5.80 2.87
N ASN A 55 -5.61 -5.87 4.20
CA ASN A 55 -5.70 -7.11 4.99
C ASN A 55 -4.70 -8.23 4.65
N VAL A 56 -3.39 -7.99 4.84
CA VAL A 56 -2.34 -9.00 4.57
C VAL A 56 -1.12 -8.81 5.49
N SER A 57 -0.75 -9.85 6.26
CA SER A 57 0.54 -9.88 6.98
C SER A 57 1.74 -10.08 6.03
N PHE A 58 2.94 -9.69 6.45
CA PHE A 58 4.14 -9.86 5.62
C PHE A 58 4.42 -11.35 5.39
N ASP A 59 4.37 -12.16 6.43
CA ASP A 59 4.68 -13.59 6.33
C ASP A 59 3.62 -14.38 5.53
N HIS A 60 2.36 -13.92 5.48
CA HIS A 60 1.30 -14.51 4.63
C HIS A 60 1.63 -14.43 3.13
N TYR A 61 2.20 -13.32 2.65
CA TYR A 61 2.55 -13.13 1.24
C TYR A 61 4.03 -13.37 0.92
N PHE A 62 4.94 -13.11 1.86
CA PHE A 62 6.38 -13.08 1.62
C PHE A 62 7.20 -13.96 2.56
N GLY A 63 6.60 -14.65 3.54
CA GLY A 63 7.36 -15.41 4.53
C GLY A 63 8.17 -16.58 3.97
N THR A 64 7.80 -17.09 2.79
CA THR A 64 8.60 -18.08 2.05
C THR A 64 9.49 -17.50 0.95
N TYR A 65 9.48 -16.18 0.73
CA TYR A 65 10.25 -15.52 -0.31
C TYR A 65 11.76 -15.81 -0.17
N PRO A 66 12.49 -16.13 -1.26
CA PRO A 66 12.05 -16.20 -2.66
C PRO A 66 11.81 -17.65 -3.15
N ASN A 67 11.31 -18.55 -2.29
CA ASN A 67 11.23 -19.99 -2.56
C ASN A 67 9.78 -20.42 -2.85
N ALA A 68 9.43 -20.55 -4.14
CA ALA A 68 8.12 -21.06 -4.55
C ALA A 68 8.13 -22.57 -4.83
N LYS A 69 7.01 -23.25 -4.58
CA LYS A 69 6.84 -24.70 -4.76
C LYS A 69 6.91 -25.15 -6.22
N ASN A 70 6.49 -24.29 -7.16
CA ASN A 70 6.47 -24.53 -8.60
C ASN A 70 5.74 -25.83 -9.05
N PRO A 71 4.50 -26.08 -8.59
CA PRO A 71 3.74 -27.24 -9.05
C PRO A 71 3.35 -27.09 -10.54
N PRO A 72 3.24 -28.21 -11.31
CA PRO A 72 2.88 -28.15 -12.72
C PRO A 72 1.52 -27.49 -12.97
N GLY A 73 1.50 -26.47 -13.83
CA GLY A 73 0.28 -25.75 -14.23
C GLY A 73 0.06 -24.41 -13.52
N GLU A 74 0.75 -24.15 -12.41
CA GLU A 74 0.78 -22.81 -11.79
C GLU A 74 1.87 -21.92 -12.44
N PRO A 75 1.76 -20.57 -12.32
CA PRO A 75 2.83 -19.65 -12.73
C PRO A 75 4.12 -19.96 -11.96
N ALA A 76 5.18 -20.38 -12.67
CA ALA A 76 6.45 -20.70 -12.03
C ALA A 76 7.22 -19.43 -11.63
N PHE A 77 7.85 -19.47 -10.46
CA PHE A 77 8.73 -18.44 -9.93
C PHE A 77 10.11 -19.03 -9.61
N TYR A 78 11.17 -18.37 -10.08
CA TYR A 78 12.55 -18.74 -9.79
C TYR A 78 13.33 -17.48 -9.40
N ALA A 79 13.91 -17.49 -8.19
CA ALA A 79 14.71 -16.39 -7.68
C ALA A 79 15.93 -16.10 -8.57
N ARG A 80 16.20 -14.81 -8.81
CA ARG A 80 17.43 -14.34 -9.46
C ARG A 80 18.64 -14.68 -8.59
N PRO A 81 19.81 -14.99 -9.19
CA PRO A 81 21.06 -15.14 -8.44
C PRO A 81 21.35 -13.89 -7.61
N GLY A 82 21.66 -14.07 -6.33
CA GLY A 82 21.92 -12.97 -5.41
C GLY A 82 20.68 -12.26 -4.85
N THR A 83 19.48 -12.83 -5.00
CA THR A 83 18.27 -12.36 -4.29
C THR A 83 18.53 -12.30 -2.78
N PRO A 84 18.29 -11.17 -2.11
CA PRO A 84 18.37 -11.07 -0.64
C PRO A 84 17.36 -11.99 0.06
N THR A 85 17.73 -12.48 1.24
CA THR A 85 16.79 -13.12 2.18
C THR A 85 15.90 -12.07 2.86
N VAL A 86 14.71 -12.49 3.28
CA VAL A 86 13.82 -11.72 4.17
C VAL A 86 13.87 -12.26 5.60
N ASN A 87 13.49 -11.44 6.57
CA ASN A 87 13.04 -11.90 7.88
C ASN A 87 11.63 -12.50 7.75
N GLY A 88 11.55 -13.81 7.56
CA GLY A 88 10.29 -14.56 7.51
C GLY A 88 10.47 -16.02 7.93
N PHE A 89 9.59 -16.92 7.48
CA PHE A 89 9.55 -18.32 7.90
C PHE A 89 10.88 -19.09 7.76
N THR A 90 11.59 -19.20 8.89
CA THR A 90 12.72 -20.13 9.04
C THR A 90 12.26 -21.60 9.01
N PRO A 91 13.15 -22.57 8.75
CA PRO A 91 12.81 -23.99 8.84
C PRO A 91 12.24 -24.43 10.20
N VAL A 92 12.57 -23.71 11.28
CA VAL A 92 11.99 -23.95 12.61
C VAL A 92 10.55 -23.46 12.66
N LEU A 93 10.27 -22.25 12.18
CA LEU A 93 8.90 -21.70 12.14
C LEU A 93 7.96 -22.55 11.27
N LEU A 94 8.45 -23.17 10.19
CA LEU A 94 7.68 -24.07 9.32
C LEU A 94 7.41 -25.47 9.91
N SER A 95 8.12 -25.88 10.97
CA SER A 95 8.06 -27.28 11.46
C SER A 95 7.80 -27.43 12.96
N ASN A 96 8.05 -26.39 13.74
CA ASN A 96 7.84 -26.32 15.19
C ASN A 96 7.49 -24.88 15.59
N ASN A 97 6.35 -24.40 15.09
CA ASN A 97 5.85 -23.05 15.34
C ASN A 97 5.30 -22.90 16.77
N PRO A 98 5.41 -21.71 17.41
CA PRO A 98 4.77 -21.45 18.70
C PRO A 98 3.24 -21.73 18.71
N ASN A 99 2.54 -21.47 17.60
CA ASN A 99 1.10 -21.72 17.45
C ASN A 99 0.68 -23.21 17.46
N LEU A 100 1.62 -24.15 17.64
CA LEU A 100 1.33 -25.49 18.15
C LEU A 100 0.87 -25.48 19.63
N ASN A 101 0.75 -24.31 20.26
CA ASN A 101 0.19 -24.13 21.60
C ASN A 101 -1.16 -24.86 21.75
N PRO A 102 -1.33 -25.76 22.74
CA PRO A 102 -2.58 -26.48 22.96
C PRO A 102 -3.82 -25.60 23.20
N LYS A 103 -3.66 -24.34 23.60
CA LYS A 103 -4.76 -23.36 23.69
C LYS A 103 -5.46 -23.13 22.34
N ASN A 104 -4.76 -23.27 21.22
CA ASN A 104 -5.30 -23.15 19.85
C ASN A 104 -6.21 -24.32 19.45
N GLY A 105 -6.30 -25.38 20.28
CA GLY A 105 -7.25 -26.48 20.09
C GLY A 105 -7.09 -27.17 18.74
N THR A 106 -8.18 -27.24 17.96
CA THR A 106 -8.16 -27.82 16.61
C THR A 106 -7.47 -26.94 15.56
N GLY A 107 -7.25 -25.66 15.85
CA GLY A 107 -6.50 -24.73 15.01
C GLY A 107 -4.98 -24.75 15.23
N ALA A 108 -4.48 -25.53 16.21
CA ALA A 108 -3.04 -25.65 16.46
C ALA A 108 -2.31 -26.27 15.25
N THR A 109 -1.46 -25.48 14.58
CA THR A 109 -0.77 -25.90 13.35
C THR A 109 0.60 -25.20 13.20
N ASN A 110 1.44 -25.74 12.33
CA ASN A 110 2.54 -24.98 11.73
C ASN A 110 2.01 -24.17 10.52
N PRO A 111 2.72 -23.12 10.07
CA PRO A 111 2.44 -22.45 8.81
C PRO A 111 2.47 -23.42 7.62
N PHE A 112 1.53 -23.26 6.69
CA PHE A 112 1.38 -24.15 5.55
C PHE A 112 1.05 -23.39 4.26
N ARG A 113 1.54 -23.91 3.13
CA ARG A 113 1.27 -23.31 1.81
C ARG A 113 -0.20 -23.50 1.42
N LEU A 114 -0.90 -22.40 1.17
CA LEU A 114 -2.16 -22.35 0.44
C LEU A 114 -1.90 -22.53 -1.06
N ASP A 115 -2.67 -23.41 -1.68
CA ASP A 115 -2.60 -23.66 -3.12
C ASP A 115 -3.14 -22.46 -3.94
N ARG A 116 -2.76 -22.32 -5.22
CA ARG A 116 -3.32 -21.25 -6.06
C ARG A 116 -4.83 -21.44 -6.29
N THR A 117 -5.32 -22.68 -6.23
CA THR A 117 -6.76 -23.00 -6.23
C THR A 117 -7.48 -22.67 -4.92
N GLN A 118 -6.71 -22.34 -3.88
CA GLN A 118 -7.13 -21.99 -2.53
C GLN A 118 -6.98 -20.49 -2.23
N ALA A 119 -6.88 -19.66 -3.27
CA ALA A 119 -6.74 -18.20 -3.16
C ALA A 119 -7.87 -17.50 -2.40
N VAL A 120 -9.06 -18.12 -2.32
CA VAL A 120 -10.23 -17.55 -1.65
C VAL A 120 -10.30 -18.06 -0.21
N THR A 121 -9.83 -17.25 0.73
CA THR A 121 -9.84 -17.48 2.19
C THR A 121 -10.96 -16.69 2.86
N ALA A 122 -11.25 -16.94 4.15
CA ALA A 122 -12.08 -16.01 4.92
C ALA A 122 -11.21 -14.85 5.38
N ASP A 123 -11.86 -13.72 5.46
CA ASP A 123 -11.65 -12.67 6.45
C ASP A 123 -11.27 -13.28 7.82
N GLN A 124 -10.05 -13.01 8.28
CA GLN A 124 -9.55 -13.37 9.61
C GLN A 124 -9.90 -12.24 10.61
N ASP A 125 -9.84 -12.48 11.93
CA ASP A 125 -10.22 -11.45 12.91
C ASP A 125 -9.07 -10.46 13.17
N HIS A 126 -9.21 -9.27 12.58
CA HIS A 126 -8.33 -8.11 12.66
C HIS A 126 -8.83 -7.00 13.62
N ASP A 127 -9.77 -7.29 14.53
CA ASP A 127 -10.15 -6.30 15.56
C ASP A 127 -8.92 -5.99 16.45
N TYR A 128 -8.74 -4.72 16.84
CA TYR A 128 -7.59 -4.22 17.61
C TYR A 128 -7.21 -5.07 18.84
N LEU A 129 -8.21 -5.64 19.52
CA LEU A 129 -8.00 -6.49 20.69
C LEU A 129 -7.66 -7.94 20.31
N ALA A 130 -8.19 -8.45 19.21
CA ALA A 130 -7.94 -9.80 18.71
C ALA A 130 -6.47 -9.97 18.33
N GLU A 131 -5.91 -9.05 17.53
CA GLU A 131 -4.48 -9.05 17.18
C GLU A 131 -3.58 -8.95 18.43
N GLN A 132 -3.92 -8.07 19.38
CA GLN A 132 -3.18 -7.93 20.65
C GLN A 132 -3.19 -9.22 21.48
N GLN A 133 -4.28 -9.98 21.45
CA GLN A 133 -4.40 -11.26 22.15
C GLN A 133 -3.68 -12.40 21.39
N ALA A 134 -3.70 -12.40 20.06
CA ALA A 134 -2.96 -13.33 19.21
C ALA A 134 -1.44 -13.25 19.42
N TYR A 135 -0.92 -12.03 19.60
CA TYR A 135 0.50 -11.78 19.90
C TYR A 135 0.94 -12.30 21.30
N ASP A 136 0.01 -12.60 22.22
CA ASP A 136 0.20 -13.03 23.64
C ASP A 136 1.47 -12.43 24.31
N ALA A 137 1.52 -11.09 24.38
CA ALA A 137 2.62 -10.31 24.96
C ALA A 137 4.02 -10.59 24.36
N GLY A 138 4.09 -10.99 23.09
CA GLY A 138 5.32 -11.30 22.36
C GLY A 138 5.68 -12.78 22.32
N LEU A 139 4.79 -13.68 22.74
CA LEU A 139 4.93 -15.13 22.55
C LEU A 139 4.52 -15.57 21.14
N MET A 140 3.67 -14.79 20.47
CA MET A 140 3.26 -14.98 19.06
C MET A 140 2.61 -16.35 18.79
N ASP A 141 1.87 -16.90 19.76
CA ASP A 141 1.48 -18.31 19.81
C ASP A 141 -0.04 -18.57 19.91
N LEU A 142 -0.89 -17.54 19.81
CA LEU A 142 -2.35 -17.65 19.93
C LEU A 142 -3.15 -17.10 18.74
N PHE A 143 -2.52 -17.03 17.56
CA PHE A 143 -3.18 -16.57 16.33
C PHE A 143 -4.44 -17.39 15.99
N PRO A 144 -4.44 -18.74 15.98
CA PRO A 144 -5.66 -19.51 15.75
C PRO A 144 -6.73 -19.38 16.84
N LEU A 145 -6.41 -18.86 18.03
CA LEU A 145 -7.40 -18.71 19.11
C LEU A 145 -8.13 -17.38 19.04
N PHE A 146 -7.43 -16.30 18.68
CA PHE A 146 -7.97 -14.93 18.74
C PHE A 146 -8.22 -14.30 17.37
N ALA A 147 -7.37 -14.59 16.38
CA ALA A 147 -7.47 -14.01 15.03
C ALA A 147 -8.01 -14.99 13.97
N GLY A 148 -8.15 -16.28 14.31
CA GLY A 148 -8.40 -17.33 13.32
C GLY A 148 -9.87 -17.56 12.94
N THR A 149 -10.20 -17.45 11.65
CA THR A 149 -11.52 -17.75 11.07
C THR A 149 -11.42 -18.94 10.10
N ALA A 150 -12.35 -19.90 10.19
CA ALA A 150 -12.33 -21.14 9.41
C ALA A 150 -12.97 -21.02 8.01
N GLY A 151 -12.33 -21.62 6.99
CA GLY A 151 -12.78 -21.61 5.59
C GLY A 151 -12.77 -20.20 4.97
N PRO A 152 -13.35 -20.00 3.76
CA PRO A 152 -13.21 -20.90 2.60
C PRO A 152 -11.72 -21.24 2.36
N PRO A 153 -11.36 -22.23 1.50
CA PRO A 153 -11.87 -22.46 0.13
C PRO A 153 -12.54 -23.83 -0.03
N PRO A 154 -13.08 -24.20 -1.22
CA PRO A 154 -13.95 -25.36 -1.36
C PRO A 154 -13.23 -26.70 -1.11
N ALA A 155 -13.93 -27.60 -0.40
CA ALA A 155 -13.61 -29.03 -0.25
C ALA A 155 -12.16 -29.36 0.19
N GLY A 156 -11.61 -28.63 1.18
CA GLY A 156 -10.28 -28.92 1.76
C GLY A 156 -10.28 -29.89 2.94
N GLY A 157 -11.17 -29.69 3.92
CA GLY A 157 -11.10 -30.37 5.23
C GLY A 157 -9.81 -30.03 6.01
N GLY A 158 -9.57 -30.73 7.12
CA GLY A 158 -8.37 -30.52 7.94
C GLY A 158 -8.24 -29.08 8.45
N VAL A 159 -7.01 -28.57 8.50
CA VAL A 159 -6.68 -27.25 9.09
C VAL A 159 -7.44 -26.08 8.46
N LEU A 160 -7.73 -26.14 7.16
CA LEU A 160 -8.49 -25.12 6.41
C LEU A 160 -9.94 -24.97 6.91
N SER A 161 -10.48 -26.01 7.56
CA SER A 161 -11.80 -26.02 8.19
C SER A 161 -11.75 -25.73 9.70
N THR A 162 -10.65 -25.15 10.17
CA THR A 162 -10.43 -24.73 11.56
C THR A 162 -9.93 -23.29 11.60
N THR A 163 -9.90 -22.70 12.79
CA THR A 163 -9.32 -21.36 13.00
C THR A 163 -7.82 -21.29 12.73
N GLY A 164 -7.13 -22.43 12.56
CA GLY A 164 -5.74 -22.48 12.09
C GLY A 164 -5.54 -22.06 10.63
N LEU A 165 -6.59 -21.61 9.93
CA LEU A 165 -6.46 -21.07 8.58
C LEU A 165 -5.51 -19.87 8.52
N ASN A 166 -5.48 -18.97 9.51
CA ASN A 166 -4.61 -17.78 9.53
C ASN A 166 -3.09 -18.07 9.54
N LEU A 167 -2.69 -19.33 9.63
CA LEU A 167 -1.30 -19.78 9.44
C LEU A 167 -1.02 -20.25 8.00
N GLY A 168 -2.01 -20.18 7.11
CA GLY A 168 -1.82 -20.34 5.68
C GLY A 168 -0.93 -19.21 5.12
N TYR A 169 -0.09 -19.54 4.15
CA TYR A 169 0.70 -18.56 3.39
C TYR A 169 0.66 -18.85 1.90
N PHE A 170 0.85 -17.82 1.09
CA PHE A 170 1.07 -17.94 -0.34
C PHE A 170 2.56 -17.90 -0.69
N ASP A 171 2.88 -18.36 -1.91
CA ASP A 171 4.21 -18.21 -2.50
C ASP A 171 4.10 -17.53 -3.88
N GLY A 172 5.24 -17.34 -4.54
CA GLY A 172 5.31 -16.71 -5.87
C GLY A 172 4.52 -17.42 -6.97
N ASN A 173 3.95 -18.60 -6.73
CA ASN A 173 3.01 -19.21 -7.66
C ASN A 173 1.59 -18.64 -7.55
N THR A 174 1.21 -18.05 -6.41
CA THR A 174 -0.06 -17.32 -6.23
C THR A 174 0.14 -15.81 -6.41
N VAL A 175 0.93 -15.19 -5.52
CA VAL A 175 1.24 -13.74 -5.49
C VAL A 175 2.37 -13.37 -6.47
N THR A 176 2.27 -13.89 -7.69
CA THR A 176 3.35 -13.90 -8.69
C THR A 176 3.83 -12.50 -9.06
N ALA A 177 2.94 -11.51 -9.19
CA ALA A 177 3.32 -10.14 -9.52
C ALA A 177 4.11 -9.47 -8.40
N LEU A 178 3.65 -9.59 -7.14
CA LEU A 178 4.30 -9.01 -5.97
C LEU A 178 5.72 -9.57 -5.79
N TRP A 179 5.89 -10.89 -5.87
CA TRP A 179 7.22 -11.50 -5.83
C TRP A 179 8.11 -11.07 -7.02
N ASN A 180 7.55 -10.88 -8.22
CA ASN A 180 8.30 -10.34 -9.35
C ASN A 180 8.64 -8.84 -9.18
N TYR A 181 7.81 -8.05 -8.50
CA TYR A 181 8.18 -6.68 -8.13
C TYR A 181 9.34 -6.68 -7.13
N ALA A 182 9.31 -7.52 -6.09
CA ALA A 182 10.43 -7.67 -5.15
C ALA A 182 11.73 -8.17 -5.83
N GLN A 183 11.64 -8.92 -6.92
CA GLN A 183 12.78 -9.34 -7.75
C GLN A 183 13.38 -8.24 -8.64
N HIS A 184 12.67 -7.13 -8.84
CA HIS A 184 13.01 -6.08 -9.81
C HIS A 184 13.12 -4.67 -9.21
N PHE A 185 12.56 -4.46 -8.02
CA PHE A 185 12.50 -3.20 -7.29
C PHE A 185 12.97 -3.41 -5.84
N ALA A 186 12.55 -2.55 -4.91
CA ALA A 186 12.82 -2.71 -3.48
C ALA A 186 11.60 -3.32 -2.76
N MET A 187 11.87 -3.98 -1.64
CA MET A 187 10.89 -4.50 -0.69
C MET A 187 11.42 -4.21 0.72
N SER A 188 10.52 -4.05 1.69
CA SER A 188 10.85 -3.93 3.11
C SER A 188 10.21 -5.08 3.88
N ASP A 189 11.01 -5.81 4.64
CA ASP A 189 10.62 -6.90 5.55
C ASP A 189 10.57 -6.43 7.02
N ASN A 190 10.49 -5.12 7.23
CA ASN A 190 10.48 -4.45 8.53
C ASN A 190 9.62 -3.18 8.44
N SER A 191 8.36 -3.36 8.04
CA SER A 191 7.33 -2.32 7.89
C SER A 191 6.07 -2.79 8.60
N TYR A 192 5.50 -1.95 9.45
CA TYR A 192 4.41 -2.33 10.37
C TYR A 192 3.21 -1.39 10.25
N GLY A 193 2.03 -1.90 10.60
CA GLY A 193 0.91 -1.05 10.98
C GLY A 193 1.33 -0.08 12.10
N THR A 194 0.90 1.18 12.02
CA THR A 194 1.24 2.19 13.06
C THR A 194 0.54 1.89 14.39
N THR A 195 -0.58 1.17 14.32
CA THR A 195 -1.31 0.56 15.43
C THR A 195 -1.74 -0.85 15.02
N PHE A 196 -2.10 -1.68 15.98
CA PHE A 196 -3.02 -2.81 15.73
C PHE A 196 -4.37 -2.29 15.23
N GLY A 197 -5.19 -3.21 14.76
CA GLY A 197 -6.58 -2.99 14.40
C GLY A 197 -6.76 -2.32 13.03
N PRO A 198 -8.02 -2.29 12.57
CA PRO A 198 -8.35 -2.65 11.18
C PRO A 198 -8.17 -1.52 10.15
N SER A 199 -8.75 -1.69 8.96
CA SER A 199 -8.59 -0.84 7.78
C SER A 199 -8.73 0.64 8.11
N THR A 200 -9.69 1.05 8.94
CA THR A 200 -9.87 2.47 9.30
C THR A 200 -8.68 3.06 10.08
N PRO A 201 -8.22 2.49 11.22
CA PRO A 201 -6.92 2.82 11.79
C PRO A 201 -5.77 2.88 10.77
N GLY A 202 -5.62 1.88 9.90
CA GLY A 202 -4.56 1.85 8.88
C GLY A 202 -4.62 3.04 7.91
N VAL A 203 -5.80 3.30 7.33
CA VAL A 203 -6.08 4.43 6.42
C VAL A 203 -5.81 5.78 7.10
N LEU A 204 -6.26 5.97 8.35
CA LEU A 204 -6.04 7.23 9.08
C LEU A 204 -4.56 7.44 9.42
N ASN A 205 -3.84 6.38 9.80
CA ASN A 205 -2.42 6.45 10.06
C ASN A 205 -1.61 6.76 8.78
N LEU A 206 -2.00 6.24 7.61
CA LEU A 206 -1.37 6.58 6.33
C LEU A 206 -1.41 8.10 6.04
N VAL A 207 -2.57 8.74 6.21
CA VAL A 207 -2.77 10.13 5.77
C VAL A 207 -2.54 11.19 6.85
N ALA A 208 -2.61 10.82 8.12
CA ALA A 208 -2.48 11.75 9.25
C ALA A 208 -1.48 11.29 10.34
N GLY A 209 -1.06 10.02 10.36
CA GLY A 209 -0.20 9.46 11.41
C GLY A 209 -0.86 9.42 12.79
N THR A 210 -2.20 9.44 12.86
CA THR A 210 -2.97 9.43 14.10
C THR A 210 -4.41 9.00 13.89
N THR A 211 -4.95 8.21 14.83
CA THR A 211 -6.39 7.88 14.93
C THR A 211 -7.13 8.74 15.98
N PHE A 212 -6.44 9.72 16.56
CA PHE A 212 -6.97 10.79 17.42
C PHE A 212 -6.93 12.14 16.64
N ALA A 213 -7.86 13.08 16.80
CA ALA A 213 -8.99 13.16 17.72
C ALA A 213 -10.31 12.76 17.06
N ALA A 214 -10.78 11.55 17.38
CA ALA A 214 -11.97 10.93 16.82
C ALA A 214 -13.24 11.29 17.62
N THR A 215 -14.29 11.73 16.92
CA THR A 215 -15.58 12.07 17.52
C THR A 215 -16.68 11.23 16.86
N PRO A 216 -17.17 10.15 17.49
CA PRO A 216 -18.21 9.30 16.92
C PRO A 216 -19.59 9.95 17.03
N SER A 217 -20.52 9.57 16.14
CA SER A 217 -21.90 10.10 16.13
C SER A 217 -22.78 9.58 17.27
N ALA A 218 -22.38 8.47 17.89
CA ALA A 218 -22.97 7.89 19.11
C ALA A 218 -21.88 7.15 19.91
N ALA A 219 -22.19 6.73 21.15
CA ALA A 219 -21.28 5.93 21.96
C ALA A 219 -21.02 4.56 21.30
N THR A 220 -19.74 4.14 21.26
CA THR A 220 -19.27 2.95 20.54
C THR A 220 -18.01 2.40 21.21
N PRO A 221 -17.79 1.07 21.27
CA PRO A 221 -16.53 0.50 21.75
C PRO A 221 -15.36 0.77 20.78
N LYS A 222 -15.64 1.08 19.50
CA LYS A 222 -14.61 1.33 18.47
C LYS A 222 -13.86 2.66 18.63
N VAL A 223 -14.26 3.51 19.57
CA VAL A 223 -13.54 4.73 19.97
C VAL A 223 -13.24 4.66 21.47
N VAL A 224 -11.97 4.54 21.83
CA VAL A 224 -11.51 4.59 23.23
C VAL A 224 -11.72 6.02 23.76
N PRO A 225 -12.59 6.25 24.76
CA PRO A 225 -12.92 7.61 25.20
C PRO A 225 -11.78 8.31 25.94
N ASN A 226 -11.56 9.60 25.65
CA ASN A 226 -10.68 10.45 26.45
C ASN A 226 -11.51 11.43 27.29
N ASN A 227 -11.99 10.97 28.44
CA ASN A 227 -12.86 11.71 29.34
C ASN A 227 -14.10 12.26 28.62
N SER A 228 -14.29 13.59 28.61
CA SER A 228 -15.38 14.27 27.91
C SER A 228 -15.00 14.82 26.52
N GLY A 229 -13.81 14.48 26.01
CA GLY A 229 -13.30 14.94 24.72
C GLY A 229 -13.35 13.87 23.62
N PRO A 230 -12.84 14.19 22.41
CA PRO A 230 -12.62 13.21 21.35
C PRO A 230 -11.74 12.06 21.83
N GLY A 231 -12.02 10.84 21.37
CA GLY A 231 -11.26 9.64 21.70
C GLY A 231 -10.24 9.25 20.62
N THR A 232 -9.72 8.04 20.76
CA THR A 232 -8.84 7.37 19.79
C THR A 232 -9.64 6.28 19.09
N LEU A 233 -9.71 6.29 17.76
CA LEU A 233 -10.35 5.22 16.99
C LEU A 233 -9.48 3.96 17.00
N VAL A 234 -10.12 2.79 17.20
CA VAL A 234 -9.49 1.46 17.27
C VAL A 234 -10.27 0.38 16.51
N GLY A 235 -11.18 0.76 15.61
CA GLY A 235 -11.97 -0.19 14.82
C GLY A 235 -12.83 0.52 13.78
N ASP A 236 -13.38 -0.22 12.81
CA ASP A 236 -13.99 0.43 11.64
C ASP A 236 -15.29 1.16 11.89
N MET A 237 -15.32 2.38 11.38
CA MET A 237 -16.46 3.28 11.45
C MET A 237 -16.46 4.15 10.21
N ASP A 238 -17.57 4.16 9.48
CA ASP A 238 -17.70 4.98 8.28
C ASP A 238 -17.55 6.50 8.60
N PRO A 239 -17.07 7.33 7.66
CA PRO A 239 -16.84 8.77 7.88
C PRO A 239 -18.14 9.58 8.05
N THR A 240 -18.23 10.40 9.09
CA THR A 240 -19.44 11.22 9.35
C THR A 240 -19.67 12.24 8.24
N GLY A 241 -20.72 12.03 7.46
CA GLY A 241 -21.26 12.96 6.47
C GLY A 241 -21.23 12.42 5.05
N ASP A 242 -20.40 11.43 4.77
CA ASP A 242 -20.32 10.74 3.47
C ASP A 242 -21.66 10.04 3.16
N VAL A 243 -22.17 10.26 1.94
CA VAL A 243 -23.52 9.86 1.52
C VAL A 243 -23.69 8.34 1.42
N CYS A 244 -22.59 7.58 1.35
CA CYS A 244 -22.59 6.12 1.32
C CYS A 244 -22.39 5.48 2.70
N SER A 245 -22.08 6.28 3.72
CA SER A 245 -21.84 5.81 5.09
C SER A 245 -23.11 5.33 5.79
N ALA A 246 -22.97 4.31 6.64
CA ALA A 246 -24.04 3.69 7.38
C ALA A 246 -23.75 3.59 8.90
N GLY A 247 -24.78 3.26 9.68
CA GLY A 247 -24.63 2.95 11.11
C GLY A 247 -24.12 4.11 11.96
N THR A 248 -23.18 3.82 12.88
CA THR A 248 -22.52 4.83 13.71
C THR A 248 -21.25 5.27 13.01
N THR A 249 -21.14 6.56 12.73
CA THR A 249 -20.04 7.15 11.95
C THR A 249 -19.05 7.89 12.84
N VAL A 250 -17.88 8.25 12.32
CA VAL A 250 -16.88 9.03 13.05
C VAL A 250 -16.28 10.13 12.20
N LYS A 251 -15.91 11.25 12.82
CA LYS A 251 -15.08 12.30 12.20
C LYS A 251 -13.79 12.52 12.97
N LEU A 252 -12.74 12.89 12.25
CA LEU A 252 -11.44 13.24 12.80
C LEU A 252 -11.25 14.77 12.74
N SER A 253 -10.49 15.28 13.71
CA SER A 253 -10.20 16.72 13.85
C SER A 253 -8.70 17.07 13.86
N ALA A 254 -7.83 16.07 13.69
CA ALA A 254 -6.41 16.29 13.41
C ALA A 254 -6.22 16.78 11.97
N PRO A 255 -5.17 17.56 11.66
CA PRO A 255 -4.79 17.85 10.28
C PRO A 255 -4.27 16.58 9.59
N ASN A 256 -4.41 16.51 8.27
CA ASN A 256 -3.87 15.43 7.44
C ASN A 256 -2.90 15.96 6.36
N VAL A 257 -2.25 15.04 5.63
CA VAL A 257 -1.29 15.39 4.57
C VAL A 257 -1.93 16.20 3.43
N GLY A 258 -3.21 16.01 3.13
CA GLY A 258 -3.97 16.77 2.15
C GLY A 258 -4.06 18.26 2.50
N ASP A 259 -4.23 18.61 3.78
CA ASP A 259 -4.17 20.01 4.25
C ASP A 259 -2.81 20.66 3.93
N LEU A 260 -1.72 19.89 4.08
CA LEU A 260 -0.36 20.35 3.82
C LEU A 260 -0.09 20.48 2.31
N LEU A 261 -0.60 19.55 1.50
CA LEU A 261 -0.49 19.60 0.04
C LEU A 261 -1.28 20.79 -0.52
N ASN A 262 -2.52 21.00 -0.07
CA ASN A 262 -3.35 22.16 -0.37
C ASN A 262 -2.65 23.47 -0.03
N LYS A 263 -2.11 23.59 1.19
CA LYS A 263 -1.41 24.79 1.66
C LYS A 263 -0.20 25.17 0.80
N ASN A 264 0.45 24.19 0.15
CA ASN A 264 1.63 24.40 -0.69
C ASN A 264 1.33 24.39 -2.19
N GLY A 265 0.07 24.20 -2.60
CA GLY A 265 -0.32 24.12 -4.02
C GLY A 265 0.29 22.93 -4.76
N VAL A 266 0.58 21.83 -4.05
CA VAL A 266 1.08 20.58 -4.65
C VAL A 266 -0.10 19.81 -5.22
N THR A 267 0.00 19.30 -6.45
CA THR A 267 -1.12 18.56 -7.04
C THR A 267 -1.27 17.18 -6.39
N TRP A 268 -2.47 16.85 -5.94
CA TRP A 268 -2.72 15.58 -5.26
C TRP A 268 -4.14 15.05 -5.43
N GLY A 269 -4.34 13.75 -5.20
CA GLY A 269 -5.67 13.16 -5.15
C GLY A 269 -5.70 11.80 -4.45
N ALA A 270 -6.85 11.50 -3.85
CA ALA A 270 -7.24 10.14 -3.51
C ALA A 270 -8.21 9.61 -4.57
N PHE A 271 -7.96 8.39 -5.02
CA PHE A 271 -8.60 7.76 -6.16
C PHE A 271 -9.09 6.38 -5.72
N MET A 272 -10.41 6.23 -5.56
CA MET A 272 -11.00 5.04 -4.95
C MET A 272 -11.95 4.31 -5.89
N GLY A 273 -11.99 2.98 -5.79
CA GLY A 273 -13.06 2.20 -6.38
C GLY A 273 -14.43 2.69 -5.93
N GLY A 274 -15.41 2.61 -6.83
CA GLY A 274 -16.81 2.92 -6.52
C GLY A 274 -17.16 4.40 -6.32
N PHE A 275 -16.18 5.30 -6.24
CA PHE A 275 -16.43 6.69 -5.85
C PHE A 275 -17.33 7.45 -6.83
N ASP A 276 -17.31 7.13 -8.14
CA ASP A 276 -18.25 7.70 -9.11
C ASP A 276 -19.64 7.06 -8.97
N LEU A 277 -20.48 7.71 -8.16
CA LEU A 277 -21.86 7.27 -7.90
C LEU A 277 -22.78 7.33 -9.14
N THR A 278 -22.35 7.92 -10.26
CA THR A 278 -23.13 8.01 -11.50
C THR A 278 -22.94 6.82 -12.43
N VAL A 279 -21.88 6.03 -12.24
CA VAL A 279 -21.59 4.84 -13.06
C VAL A 279 -22.56 3.71 -12.70
N THR A 280 -23.05 3.02 -13.73
CA THR A 280 -23.82 1.78 -13.59
C THR A 280 -22.99 0.62 -14.13
N ASN A 281 -22.76 -0.40 -13.30
CA ASN A 281 -22.00 -1.59 -13.70
C ASN A 281 -22.86 -2.52 -14.58
N ALA A 282 -22.23 -3.48 -15.26
CA ALA A 282 -22.93 -4.39 -16.20
C ALA A 282 -24.00 -5.28 -15.54
N ASN A 283 -23.97 -5.43 -14.22
CA ASN A 283 -25.01 -6.10 -13.41
C ASN A 283 -26.22 -5.19 -13.08
N GLY A 284 -26.24 -3.94 -13.56
CA GLY A 284 -27.31 -2.96 -13.32
C GLY A 284 -27.21 -2.18 -12.01
N THR A 285 -26.14 -2.36 -11.22
CA THR A 285 -25.96 -1.68 -9.94
C THR A 285 -25.26 -0.32 -10.08
N THR A 286 -25.58 0.64 -9.20
CA THR A 286 -25.10 2.04 -9.27
C THR A 286 -25.18 2.73 -7.89
N GLY A 287 -24.63 3.94 -7.78
CA GLY A 287 -24.53 4.71 -6.53
C GLY A 287 -23.76 3.97 -5.45
N CYS A 288 -24.10 4.21 -4.18
CA CYS A 288 -23.52 3.51 -3.02
C CYS A 288 -23.82 1.99 -2.99
N LYS A 289 -24.56 1.46 -3.97
CA LYS A 289 -24.83 0.02 -4.15
C LYS A 289 -24.19 -0.53 -5.43
N ARG A 290 -23.38 0.27 -6.15
CA ARG A 290 -22.57 -0.17 -7.29
C ARG A 290 -21.66 -1.31 -6.81
N SER A 291 -21.70 -2.43 -7.51
CA SER A 291 -21.00 -3.65 -7.12
C SER A 291 -20.38 -4.33 -8.33
N SER A 292 -19.25 -4.99 -8.12
CA SER A 292 -18.54 -5.75 -9.14
C SER A 292 -18.63 -7.24 -8.87
N PRO A 293 -18.58 -8.09 -9.90
CA PRO A 293 -18.58 -9.54 -9.69
C PRO A 293 -17.27 -9.99 -9.04
N ALA A 294 -17.35 -10.51 -7.80
CA ALA A 294 -16.40 -11.50 -7.31
C ALA A 294 -16.97 -12.90 -7.58
N THR A 295 -16.18 -13.97 -7.42
CA THR A 295 -16.68 -15.33 -7.70
C THR A 295 -17.67 -15.77 -6.61
N PRO A 296 -18.52 -16.78 -6.86
CA PRO A 296 -19.35 -17.38 -5.80
C PRO A 296 -18.56 -17.95 -4.61
N ALA A 297 -17.25 -18.17 -4.75
CA ALA A 297 -16.40 -18.54 -3.62
C ALA A 297 -16.09 -17.31 -2.74
N ASN A 298 -15.85 -16.13 -3.34
CA ASN A 298 -15.61 -14.85 -2.65
C ASN A 298 -16.93 -14.19 -2.18
N GLY A 299 -17.90 -14.98 -1.69
CA GLY A 299 -19.22 -14.48 -1.27
C GLY A 299 -20.15 -13.94 -2.38
N GLY A 300 -19.67 -13.78 -3.62
CA GLY A 300 -20.42 -13.20 -4.73
C GLY A 300 -20.16 -11.69 -4.92
N PRO A 301 -21.02 -10.94 -5.64
CA PRO A 301 -20.77 -9.53 -5.94
C PRO A 301 -20.67 -8.65 -4.68
N THR A 302 -19.58 -7.90 -4.55
CA THR A 302 -19.31 -6.98 -3.43
C THR A 302 -19.36 -5.52 -3.89
N ALA A 303 -19.57 -4.58 -2.96
CA ALA A 303 -19.69 -3.15 -3.26
C ALA A 303 -18.37 -2.59 -3.83
N ASP A 304 -18.44 -1.67 -4.80
CA ASP A 304 -17.24 -1.08 -5.40
C ASP A 304 -16.53 -0.08 -4.47
N TYR A 305 -17.29 0.59 -3.58
CA TYR A 305 -16.80 1.56 -2.59
C TYR A 305 -17.13 1.06 -1.18
N ILE A 306 -16.12 1.05 -0.31
CA ILE A 306 -16.28 0.81 1.13
C ILE A 306 -16.00 2.14 1.85
N PRO A 307 -17.00 2.76 2.52
CA PRO A 307 -16.83 4.11 3.08
C PRO A 307 -15.75 4.19 4.15
N HIS A 308 -15.56 3.14 4.97
CA HIS A 308 -14.53 3.15 6.00
C HIS A 308 -13.09 3.04 5.48
N HIS A 309 -12.91 2.69 4.21
CA HIS A 309 -11.58 2.69 3.58
C HIS A 309 -11.24 4.07 2.99
N SER A 310 -12.08 5.09 3.25
CA SER A 310 -11.96 6.43 2.67
C SER A 310 -10.84 7.24 3.30
N PHE A 311 -9.79 7.49 2.53
CA PHE A 311 -8.60 8.24 2.95
C PHE A 311 -8.93 9.57 3.66
N PHE A 312 -9.80 10.41 3.09
CA PHE A 312 -9.92 11.80 3.51
C PHE A 312 -11.33 12.26 3.92
N ASN A 313 -12.38 11.43 3.74
CA ASN A 313 -13.75 11.82 4.12
C ASN A 313 -13.95 11.95 5.64
N TYR A 314 -13.04 11.43 6.46
CA TYR A 314 -13.03 11.65 7.91
C TYR A 314 -12.77 13.10 8.33
N PHE A 315 -12.17 13.91 7.45
CA PHE A 315 -11.64 15.23 7.78
C PHE A 315 -12.39 16.31 6.99
N ALA A 316 -13.09 17.21 7.68
CA ALA A 316 -13.97 18.20 7.06
C ALA A 316 -13.27 19.18 6.09
N SER A 317 -11.94 19.34 6.16
CA SER A 317 -11.15 20.17 5.23
C SER A 317 -10.91 19.50 3.88
N THR A 318 -10.81 18.17 3.84
CA THR A 318 -10.45 17.38 2.64
C THR A 318 -11.56 16.45 2.15
N ALA A 319 -12.68 16.34 2.89
CA ALA A 319 -13.79 15.48 2.52
C ALA A 319 -14.54 15.94 1.26
N ASN A 320 -15.09 14.98 0.53
CA ASN A 320 -16.06 15.15 -0.55
C ASN A 320 -17.27 14.25 -0.29
N PHE A 321 -18.03 14.60 0.74
CA PHE A 321 -19.17 13.83 1.26
C PHE A 321 -20.23 13.43 0.23
N MET A 322 -20.40 14.24 -0.83
CA MET A 322 -21.41 14.02 -1.86
C MET A 322 -20.86 13.31 -3.10
N HIS A 323 -19.60 12.86 -3.07
CA HIS A 323 -18.90 12.22 -4.20
C HIS A 323 -18.95 13.10 -5.47
N THR A 324 -18.83 14.41 -5.28
CA THR A 324 -18.89 15.42 -6.34
C THR A 324 -17.80 15.14 -7.36
N ARG A 325 -18.18 14.99 -8.63
CA ARG A 325 -17.23 14.69 -9.72
C ARG A 325 -16.38 15.93 -10.04
N PRO A 326 -15.13 15.75 -10.52
CA PRO A 326 -14.33 16.87 -11.00
C PRO A 326 -15.03 17.55 -12.18
N ALA A 327 -15.01 18.89 -12.23
CA ALA A 327 -15.59 19.65 -13.32
C ALA A 327 -14.83 19.49 -14.64
N SER A 328 -13.59 19.00 -14.60
CA SER A 328 -12.76 18.72 -15.79
C SER A 328 -11.60 17.78 -15.48
N VAL A 329 -11.02 17.14 -16.51
CA VAL A 329 -9.79 16.35 -16.38
C VAL A 329 -8.61 17.20 -15.84
N SER A 330 -8.58 18.50 -16.13
CA SER A 330 -7.60 19.46 -15.59
C SER A 330 -7.80 19.79 -14.10
N GLU A 331 -8.99 19.55 -13.53
CA GLU A 331 -9.21 19.68 -12.09
C GLU A 331 -8.59 18.52 -11.32
N ILE A 332 -8.39 17.36 -11.95
CA ILE A 332 -7.79 16.21 -11.25
C ILE A 332 -6.39 16.59 -10.76
N GLY A 333 -6.15 16.45 -9.46
CA GLY A 333 -4.94 16.92 -8.80
C GLY A 333 -5.03 18.34 -8.19
N ASN A 334 -6.01 19.15 -8.58
CA ASN A 334 -6.12 20.58 -8.26
C ASN A 334 -7.37 20.89 -7.41
N ALA A 335 -7.37 22.06 -6.77
CA ALA A 335 -8.52 22.54 -5.99
C ALA A 335 -9.75 22.76 -6.89
N GLY A 336 -10.88 22.20 -6.49
CA GLY A 336 -12.15 22.27 -7.21
C GLY A 336 -13.27 21.52 -6.48
N PRO A 337 -14.48 21.41 -7.07
CA PRO A 337 -15.63 20.72 -6.48
C PRO A 337 -15.37 19.29 -6.00
N ALA A 338 -14.43 18.54 -6.58
CA ALA A 338 -14.08 17.20 -6.12
C ALA A 338 -13.31 17.15 -4.79
N ASN A 339 -12.79 18.29 -4.31
CA ASN A 339 -11.95 18.41 -3.11
C ASN A 339 -10.85 17.33 -2.99
N HIS A 340 -10.19 17.04 -4.11
CA HIS A 340 -9.12 16.03 -4.23
C HIS A 340 -9.56 14.56 -4.03
N GLN A 341 -10.87 14.27 -3.97
CA GLN A 341 -11.43 12.92 -3.86
C GLN A 341 -12.09 12.49 -5.18
N TYR A 342 -11.64 11.38 -5.74
CA TYR A 342 -11.92 10.97 -7.11
C TYR A 342 -12.20 9.46 -7.23
N ASP A 343 -12.78 9.02 -8.35
CA ASP A 343 -12.93 7.60 -8.68
C ASP A 343 -11.61 7.05 -9.25
N ILE A 344 -11.34 5.76 -9.04
CA ILE A 344 -10.15 5.09 -9.54
C ILE A 344 -9.96 5.23 -11.07
N ASN A 345 -11.04 5.42 -11.83
CA ASN A 345 -10.97 5.69 -13.27
C ASN A 345 -10.51 7.12 -13.61
N ASP A 346 -10.66 8.08 -12.70
CA ASP A 346 -10.13 9.44 -12.86
C ASP A 346 -8.59 9.43 -12.83
N PHE A 347 -7.97 8.55 -12.04
CA PHE A 347 -6.51 8.36 -12.04
C PHE A 347 -6.00 7.96 -13.42
N PHE A 348 -6.58 6.92 -14.02
CA PHE A 348 -6.22 6.47 -15.36
C PHE A 348 -6.52 7.53 -16.42
N THR A 349 -7.61 8.31 -16.25
CA THR A 349 -7.95 9.44 -17.13
C THR A 349 -6.88 10.53 -17.05
N ALA A 350 -6.50 10.96 -15.84
CA ALA A 350 -5.47 11.95 -15.61
C ALA A 350 -4.09 11.49 -16.14
N LEU A 351 -3.72 10.23 -15.91
CA LEU A 351 -2.49 9.62 -16.43
C LEU A 351 -2.45 9.69 -17.97
N ASN A 352 -3.52 9.25 -18.63
CA ASN A 352 -3.62 9.20 -20.10
C ASN A 352 -3.68 10.60 -20.75
N HIS A 353 -4.30 11.58 -20.07
CA HIS A 353 -4.38 12.96 -20.56
C HIS A 353 -3.15 13.83 -20.21
N GLY A 354 -2.13 13.27 -19.55
CA GLY A 354 -0.93 14.02 -19.20
C GLY A 354 -1.13 15.01 -18.06
N ASN A 355 -1.93 14.63 -17.05
CA ASN A 355 -2.22 15.40 -15.84
C ASN A 355 -2.05 14.56 -14.56
N LEU A 356 -1.03 13.68 -14.49
CA LEU A 356 -0.75 12.88 -13.29
C LEU A 356 -0.42 13.80 -12.08
N PRO A 357 -1.11 13.69 -10.92
CA PRO A 357 -0.78 14.48 -9.74
C PRO A 357 0.60 14.16 -9.15
N ALA A 358 1.18 15.08 -8.41
CA ALA A 358 2.45 14.86 -7.71
C ALA A 358 2.33 13.86 -6.54
N VAL A 359 1.15 13.75 -5.91
CA VAL A 359 0.84 12.72 -4.91
C VAL A 359 -0.51 12.05 -5.22
N SER A 360 -0.52 10.75 -5.47
CA SER A 360 -1.75 9.98 -5.74
C SER A 360 -1.90 8.84 -4.74
N PHE A 361 -3.01 8.79 -4.02
CA PHE A 361 -3.43 7.66 -3.20
C PHE A 361 -4.45 6.82 -3.98
N LEU A 362 -4.25 5.52 -4.06
CA LEU A 362 -5.08 4.60 -4.83
C LEU A 362 -5.64 3.52 -3.91
N LYS A 363 -6.97 3.36 -3.92
CA LYS A 363 -7.66 2.17 -3.39
C LYS A 363 -8.39 1.50 -4.56
N ALA A 364 -8.35 0.17 -4.63
CA ALA A 364 -9.07 -0.57 -5.66
C ALA A 364 -10.61 -0.46 -5.49
N ILE A 365 -11.36 -1.15 -6.35
CA ILE A 365 -12.71 -1.61 -5.96
C ILE A 365 -12.57 -2.76 -4.97
N ALA A 366 -13.55 -2.98 -4.09
CA ALA A 366 -13.44 -4.01 -3.05
C ALA A 366 -13.09 -5.40 -3.63
N ALA A 367 -13.71 -5.81 -4.74
CA ALA A 367 -13.39 -7.08 -5.40
C ALA A 367 -11.92 -7.22 -5.88
N GLN A 368 -11.05 -6.22 -5.72
CA GLN A 368 -9.65 -6.22 -6.17
C GLN A 368 -8.67 -5.55 -5.17
N ASP A 369 -9.07 -5.34 -3.91
CA ASP A 369 -8.24 -4.64 -2.91
C ASP A 369 -7.25 -5.57 -2.16
N GLY A 370 -7.58 -6.84 -2.03
CA GLY A 370 -6.76 -7.88 -1.40
C GLY A 370 -7.50 -8.63 -0.28
N HIS A 371 -8.53 -7.99 0.30
CA HIS A 371 -9.23 -8.45 1.49
C HIS A 371 -9.83 -9.84 1.32
N ALA A 372 -9.59 -10.72 2.29
CA ALA A 372 -10.14 -12.06 2.27
C ALA A 372 -11.68 -12.04 2.39
N GLY A 373 -12.34 -13.15 2.07
CA GLY A 373 -13.81 -13.24 2.03
C GLY A 373 -14.47 -12.67 0.77
N TYR A 374 -14.12 -11.46 0.33
CA TYR A 374 -14.74 -10.80 -0.84
C TYR A 374 -13.79 -10.47 -2.01
N SER A 375 -12.48 -10.41 -1.77
CA SER A 375 -11.43 -10.36 -2.79
C SER A 375 -10.60 -11.65 -2.74
N ASP A 376 -9.50 -11.69 -3.48
CA ASP A 376 -8.43 -12.70 -3.37
C ASP A 376 -7.12 -12.18 -4.02
N PRO A 377 -5.96 -12.82 -3.75
CA PRO A 377 -4.68 -12.41 -4.34
C PRO A 377 -4.63 -12.41 -5.88
N LEU A 378 -5.56 -13.10 -6.56
CA LEU A 378 -5.59 -13.15 -8.03
C LEU A 378 -6.34 -11.95 -8.62
N MET A 379 -7.43 -11.54 -7.97
CA MET A 379 -8.14 -10.30 -8.30
C MET A 379 -7.32 -9.06 -7.93
N GLU A 380 -6.68 -9.09 -6.75
CA GLU A 380 -5.73 -8.08 -6.29
C GLU A 380 -4.59 -7.90 -7.31
N GLN A 381 -3.92 -8.99 -7.67
CA GLN A 381 -2.87 -9.00 -8.68
C GLN A 381 -3.32 -8.39 -10.01
N ALA A 382 -4.58 -8.56 -10.44
CA ALA A 382 -5.09 -7.98 -11.67
C ALA A 382 -5.15 -6.44 -11.60
N PHE A 383 -5.52 -5.87 -10.46
CA PHE A 383 -5.46 -4.42 -10.23
C PHE A 383 -4.00 -3.92 -10.16
N LEU A 384 -3.15 -4.57 -9.37
CA LEU A 384 -1.74 -4.20 -9.22
C LEU A 384 -1.00 -4.21 -10.57
N VAL A 385 -1.16 -5.27 -11.37
CA VAL A 385 -0.54 -5.40 -12.70
C VAL A 385 -1.08 -4.37 -13.68
N LYS A 386 -2.39 -4.08 -13.68
CA LYS A 386 -2.99 -3.00 -14.49
C LYS A 386 -2.38 -1.64 -14.15
N THR A 387 -2.32 -1.31 -12.86
CA THR A 387 -1.87 -0.01 -12.34
C THR A 387 -0.38 0.22 -12.59
N VAL A 388 0.47 -0.74 -12.22
CA VAL A 388 1.93 -0.64 -12.41
C VAL A 388 2.29 -0.62 -13.89
N ASN A 389 1.67 -1.46 -14.74
CA ASN A 389 1.93 -1.41 -16.19
C ASN A 389 1.49 -0.07 -16.82
N ALA A 390 0.35 0.50 -16.40
CA ALA A 390 -0.08 1.80 -16.90
C ALA A 390 0.94 2.91 -16.55
N LEU A 391 1.47 2.90 -15.34
CA LEU A 391 2.50 3.83 -14.89
C LEU A 391 3.83 3.62 -15.64
N MET A 392 4.32 2.38 -15.74
CA MET A 392 5.58 2.04 -16.41
C MET A 392 5.58 2.37 -17.91
N ASN A 393 4.42 2.27 -18.58
CA ASN A 393 4.27 2.66 -19.99
C ASN A 393 3.99 4.17 -20.19
N SER A 394 3.82 4.93 -19.11
CA SER A 394 3.54 6.37 -19.19
C SER A 394 4.79 7.21 -19.37
N ARG A 395 4.61 8.44 -19.87
CA ARG A 395 5.65 9.49 -19.90
C ARG A 395 6.19 9.90 -18.53
N TYR A 396 5.55 9.48 -17.44
CA TYR A 396 5.91 9.87 -16.08
C TYR A 396 6.88 8.91 -15.40
N TRP A 397 6.93 7.65 -15.85
CA TRP A 397 7.62 6.54 -15.17
C TRP A 397 9.02 6.87 -14.64
N ARG A 398 9.84 7.55 -15.45
CA ARG A 398 11.22 7.92 -15.11
C ARG A 398 11.33 8.74 -13.81
N ASP A 399 10.30 9.53 -13.51
CA ASP A 399 10.26 10.49 -12.43
C ASP A 399 9.16 10.12 -11.38
N THR A 400 8.67 8.86 -11.41
CA THR A 400 7.65 8.32 -10.51
C THR A 400 8.25 7.34 -9.49
N ALA A 401 7.80 7.40 -8.24
CA ALA A 401 7.92 6.31 -7.27
C ALA A 401 6.53 5.70 -7.01
N VAL A 402 6.46 4.37 -7.00
CA VAL A 402 5.26 3.61 -6.60
C VAL A 402 5.56 2.91 -5.29
N ILE A 403 4.69 3.07 -4.31
CA ILE A 403 4.72 2.32 -3.04
C ILE A 403 3.46 1.47 -3.02
N ILE A 404 3.62 0.16 -2.83
CA ILE A 404 2.52 -0.78 -2.53
C ILE A 404 2.65 -1.11 -1.04
N LEU A 405 1.56 -0.95 -0.30
CA LEU A 405 1.45 -1.36 1.10
C LEU A 405 -0.01 -1.67 1.46
N TRP A 406 -0.21 -2.31 2.60
CA TRP A 406 -1.51 -2.68 3.17
C TRP A 406 -1.82 -1.78 4.38
N ASP A 407 -3.08 -1.75 4.80
CA ASP A 407 -3.58 -1.04 5.99
C ASP A 407 -3.40 -1.82 7.29
N ASP A 408 -3.81 -3.09 7.28
CA ASP A 408 -3.66 -4.04 8.39
C ASP A 408 -3.27 -5.45 7.92
N SER A 409 -3.29 -6.41 8.86
CA SER A 409 -2.78 -7.77 8.69
C SER A 409 -3.84 -8.84 8.38
N ASP A 410 -5.14 -8.51 8.35
CA ASP A 410 -6.29 -9.42 8.50
C ASP A 410 -6.32 -10.23 9.82
N GLY A 411 -5.25 -10.24 10.61
CA GLY A 411 -5.01 -11.27 11.63
C GLY A 411 -4.33 -12.53 11.08
N TRP A 412 -3.77 -12.47 9.85
CA TRP A 412 -2.82 -13.46 9.35
C TRP A 412 -1.56 -13.50 10.23
N TYR A 413 -0.95 -14.69 10.35
CA TYR A 413 0.24 -14.90 11.17
C TYR A 413 1.48 -14.15 10.63
N ASP A 414 2.28 -13.61 11.55
CA ASP A 414 3.57 -12.92 11.38
C ASP A 414 4.47 -13.20 12.61
#